data_AF-A0A1V4YPF6-F1
#
_entry.id   AF-A0A1V4YPF6-F1
#
_cell.length_a   1.000
_cell.length_b   1.000
_cell.length_c   1.000
_cell.angle_alpha   90.00
_cell.angle_beta   90.00
_cell.angle_gamma   90.00
#
_symmetry.space_group_name_H-M   'P 1'
#
loop_
_entity.id
_entity.type
_entity.pdbx_description
1 polymer ?
#
loop_
_entity_poly.entity_id
_entity_poly.type
_entity_poly.pdbx_seq_one_letter_code
_entity_poly.pdbx_strand_id
1 'polypeptide(L)'
;MKKKYIIIILLVATIGSICILEYSMGTFSALTFDQMKYSQSSKVTLPPSTPGGSYLGGSYDINGTGRDFNILLALSGAEKSESPLDYTSDGLKVKGHVDMIKVTPQTINYLLLQKDTKTAMFNTILSGNMNMTCAAWNGTSQFENNGANFNGTFFINGVVTDWEGNYTLTLEEGRIVITTDYFYWSKKTPKNKKLLHSVYYL
;
A
#
# COMPACT_ATOMS: atom_id res chain seq x y z
N MET A 1 -20.48 -23.20 47.41
CA MET A 1 -20.65 -23.39 45.94
C MET A 1 -19.86 -24.62 45.51
N LYS A 2 -20.46 -25.58 44.80
CA LYS A 2 -19.75 -26.79 44.34
C LYS A 2 -18.62 -26.36 43.39
N LYS A 3 -17.41 -26.94 43.53
CA LYS A 3 -16.20 -26.65 42.72
C LYS A 3 -16.47 -26.47 41.22
N LYS A 4 -17.43 -27.23 40.66
CA LYS A 4 -17.88 -27.13 39.26
C LYS A 4 -18.44 -25.75 38.87
N TYR A 5 -19.19 -25.08 39.74
CA TYR A 5 -19.75 -23.75 39.43
C TYR A 5 -18.69 -22.64 39.46
N ILE A 6 -17.67 -22.77 40.31
CA ILE A 6 -16.54 -21.83 40.35
C ILE A 6 -15.74 -21.93 39.05
N ILE A 7 -15.50 -23.15 38.55
CA ILE A 7 -14.81 -23.37 37.27
C ILE A 7 -15.59 -22.78 36.10
N ILE A 8 -16.92 -22.97 36.06
CA ILE A 8 -17.77 -22.43 34.99
C ILE A 8 -17.78 -20.90 35.01
N ILE A 9 -17.90 -20.28 36.18
CA ILE A 9 -17.86 -18.81 36.32
C ILE A 9 -16.50 -18.26 35.86
N LEU A 10 -15.40 -18.91 36.25
CA LEU A 10 -14.07 -18.50 35.83
C LEU A 10 -13.92 -18.56 34.31
N LEU A 11 -14.43 -19.62 33.68
CA LEU A 11 -14.37 -19.85 32.24
C LEU A 11 -15.18 -18.81 31.46
N VAL A 12 -16.40 -18.51 31.92
CA VAL A 12 -17.24 -17.47 31.32
C VAL A 12 -16.60 -16.09 31.48
N ALA A 13 -16.00 -15.79 32.63
CA ALA A 13 -15.29 -14.54 32.85
C ALA A 13 -14.03 -14.42 31.96
N THR A 14 -13.31 -15.51 31.71
CA THR A 14 -12.14 -15.51 30.80
C THR A 14 -12.57 -15.31 29.35
N ILE A 15 -13.60 -16.04 28.89
CA ILE A 15 -14.12 -15.87 27.53
C ILE A 15 -14.68 -14.46 27.34
N GLY A 16 -15.44 -13.95 28.30
CA GLY A 16 -16.00 -12.60 28.27
C GLY A 16 -14.92 -11.52 28.20
N SER A 17 -13.84 -11.65 28.99
CA SER A 17 -12.71 -10.72 28.94
C SER A 17 -11.93 -10.82 27.62
N ILE A 18 -11.75 -12.01 27.05
CA ILE A 18 -11.15 -12.19 25.72
C ILE A 18 -12.01 -11.53 24.63
N CYS A 19 -13.32 -11.70 24.66
CA CYS A 19 -14.23 -11.06 23.71
C CYS A 19 -14.22 -9.53 23.83
N ILE A 20 -14.16 -8.99 25.06
CA ILE A 20 -14.05 -7.54 25.28
C ILE A 20 -12.70 -7.02 24.76
N LEU A 21 -11.59 -7.71 25.05
CA LEU A 21 -10.26 -7.34 24.55
C LEU A 21 -10.18 -7.39 23.02
N GLU A 22 -10.80 -8.40 22.41
CA GLU A 22 -10.87 -8.51 20.95
C GLU A 22 -11.73 -7.40 20.33
N TYR A 23 -12.90 -7.11 20.90
CA TYR A 23 -13.78 -6.05 20.40
C TYR A 23 -13.20 -4.64 20.58
N SER A 24 -12.50 -4.39 21.69
CA SER A 24 -11.96 -3.07 22.04
C SER A 24 -10.56 -2.81 21.51
N MET A 25 -9.72 -3.83 21.45
CA MET A 25 -8.29 -3.71 21.11
C MET A 25 -7.85 -4.57 19.93
N GLY A 26 -8.69 -5.49 19.44
CA GLY A 26 -8.34 -6.39 18.32
C GLY A 26 -7.08 -7.21 18.56
N THR A 27 -6.72 -7.48 19.82
CA THR A 27 -5.38 -7.99 20.16
C THR A 27 -5.13 -9.40 19.64
N PHE A 28 -6.12 -10.30 19.65
CA PHE A 28 -5.93 -11.67 19.18
C PHE A 28 -6.05 -11.77 17.66
N SER A 29 -6.96 -11.02 17.03
CA SER A 29 -6.96 -10.91 15.56
C SER A 29 -5.71 -10.25 15.02
N ALA A 30 -5.17 -9.23 15.70
CA ALA A 30 -3.90 -8.61 15.33
C ALA A 30 -2.75 -9.62 15.40
N LEU A 31 -2.63 -10.39 16.49
CA LEU A 31 -1.60 -11.43 16.62
C LEU A 31 -1.72 -12.52 15.54
N THR A 32 -2.95 -12.87 15.17
CA THR A 32 -3.20 -13.85 14.10
C THR A 32 -2.85 -13.24 12.74
N PHE A 33 -3.28 -12.02 12.48
CA PHE A 33 -3.01 -11.27 11.25
C PHE A 33 -1.51 -11.11 11.03
N ASP A 34 -0.76 -10.76 12.07
CA ASP A 34 0.70 -10.59 12.04
C ASP A 34 1.46 -11.88 11.65
N GLN A 35 0.80 -13.05 11.66
CA GLN A 35 1.36 -14.34 11.24
C GLN A 35 0.84 -14.82 9.88
N MET A 36 -0.17 -14.15 9.31
CA MET A 36 -0.78 -14.57 8.05
C MET A 36 0.12 -14.23 6.87
N LYS A 37 0.62 -15.27 6.19
CA LYS A 37 1.37 -15.13 4.94
C LYS A 37 0.42 -14.95 3.76
N TYR A 38 0.79 -14.06 2.84
CA TYR A 38 0.09 -13.87 1.58
C TYR A 38 1.09 -13.67 0.44
N SER A 39 0.67 -14.05 -0.76
CA SER A 39 1.40 -13.83 -2.00
C SER A 39 0.42 -13.75 -3.16
N GLN A 40 0.57 -12.72 -3.99
CA GLN A 40 -0.23 -12.48 -5.17
C GLN A 40 0.67 -11.94 -6.28
N SER A 41 0.50 -12.45 -7.49
CA SER A 41 1.19 -11.94 -8.67
C SER A 41 0.20 -11.71 -9.81
N SER A 42 0.51 -10.75 -10.68
CA SER A 42 -0.25 -10.49 -11.89
C SER A 42 0.58 -9.81 -12.96
N LYS A 43 0.02 -9.71 -14.16
CA LYS A 43 0.60 -8.95 -15.27
C LYS A 43 0.20 -7.48 -15.15
N VAL A 44 1.11 -6.60 -15.53
CA VAL A 44 0.86 -5.17 -15.68
C VAL A 44 1.15 -4.76 -17.12
N THR A 45 0.41 -3.78 -17.61
CA THR A 45 0.66 -3.14 -18.90
C THR A 45 0.59 -1.64 -18.72
N LEU A 46 1.64 -0.94 -19.13
CA LEU A 46 1.69 0.51 -19.19
C LEU A 46 1.35 0.94 -20.62
N PRO A 47 0.33 1.79 -20.80
CA PRO A 47 -0.01 2.33 -22.11
C PRO A 47 1.10 3.25 -22.63
N PRO A 48 1.24 3.38 -23.96
CA PRO A 48 2.19 4.31 -24.55
C PRO A 48 1.81 5.76 -24.20
N SER A 49 2.81 6.62 -24.05
CA SER A 49 2.65 8.06 -23.82
C SER A 49 2.20 8.84 -25.06
N THR A 50 2.20 8.19 -26.24
CA THR A 50 1.81 8.79 -27.52
C THR A 50 0.89 7.86 -28.32
N PRO A 51 -0.06 8.41 -29.11
CA PRO A 51 -0.88 7.61 -30.02
C PRO A 51 -0.01 6.83 -31.01
N GLY A 52 -0.19 5.51 -31.07
CA GLY A 52 0.57 4.61 -31.95
C GLY A 52 1.87 4.03 -31.34
N GLY A 53 2.20 4.36 -30.10
CA GLY A 53 3.30 3.71 -29.38
C GLY A 53 2.98 2.26 -28.97
N SER A 54 4.02 1.51 -28.57
CA SER A 54 3.85 0.15 -28.04
C SER A 54 3.57 0.17 -26.54
N TYR A 55 2.74 -0.75 -26.07
CA TYR A 55 2.54 -1.00 -24.64
C TYR A 55 3.79 -1.60 -24.03
N LEU A 56 4.14 -1.18 -22.81
CA LEU A 56 5.16 -1.85 -22.00
C LEU A 56 4.47 -2.88 -21.11
N GLY A 57 4.79 -4.15 -21.30
CA GLY A 57 4.28 -5.23 -20.46
C GLY A 57 5.18 -5.46 -19.25
N GLY A 58 4.66 -6.14 -18.24
CA GLY A 58 5.43 -6.54 -17.07
C GLY A 58 4.65 -7.44 -16.14
N SER A 59 5.19 -7.63 -14.95
CA SER A 59 4.55 -8.33 -13.86
C SER A 59 4.80 -7.61 -12.54
N TYR A 60 3.86 -7.76 -11.62
CA TYR A 60 4.11 -7.48 -10.22
C TYR A 60 3.93 -8.73 -9.37
N ASP A 61 4.66 -8.78 -8.25
CA ASP A 61 4.49 -9.72 -7.15
C ASP A 61 4.32 -8.90 -5.87
N ILE A 62 3.31 -9.23 -5.08
CA ILE A 62 3.07 -8.69 -3.75
C ILE A 62 3.08 -9.88 -2.80
N ASN A 63 3.96 -9.85 -1.81
CA ASN A 63 4.02 -10.89 -0.79
C ASN A 63 4.35 -10.30 0.58
N GLY A 64 3.95 -10.98 1.64
CA GLY A 64 4.10 -10.43 2.99
C GLY A 64 3.66 -11.37 4.08
N THR A 65 3.81 -10.90 5.31
CA THR A 65 3.28 -11.54 6.51
C THR A 65 2.63 -10.46 7.37
N GLY A 66 1.32 -10.55 7.56
CA GLY A 66 0.54 -9.54 8.26
C GLY A 66 0.78 -8.13 7.75
N ARG A 67 1.30 -7.26 8.63
CA ARG A 67 1.54 -5.84 8.35
C ARG A 67 2.74 -5.58 7.47
N ASP A 68 3.67 -6.52 7.37
CA ASP A 68 4.86 -6.38 6.55
C ASP A 68 4.61 -6.91 5.15
N PHE A 69 4.90 -6.08 4.15
CA PHE A 69 4.71 -6.41 2.74
C PHE A 69 5.93 -6.05 1.89
N ASN A 70 6.11 -6.79 0.82
CA ASN A 70 7.07 -6.54 -0.23
C ASN A 70 6.32 -6.49 -1.56
N ILE A 71 6.73 -5.57 -2.44
CA ILE A 71 6.25 -5.50 -3.81
C ILE A 71 7.46 -5.55 -4.72
N LEU A 72 7.40 -6.38 -5.76
CA LEU A 72 8.33 -6.36 -6.88
C LEU A 72 7.55 -6.01 -8.13
N LEU A 73 7.93 -4.94 -8.83
CA LEU A 73 7.38 -4.55 -10.12
C LEU A 73 8.47 -4.61 -11.18
N ALA A 74 8.35 -5.58 -12.09
CA ALA A 74 9.30 -5.80 -13.19
C ALA A 74 8.59 -5.54 -14.53
N LEU A 75 9.11 -4.61 -15.33
CA LEU A 75 8.61 -4.27 -16.66
C LEU A 75 9.46 -4.97 -17.70
N SER A 76 8.84 -5.90 -18.43
CA SER A 76 9.47 -6.60 -19.54
C SER A 76 9.71 -5.65 -20.72
N GLY A 77 10.92 -5.67 -21.27
CA GLY A 77 11.38 -4.76 -22.31
C GLY A 77 12.08 -3.51 -21.78
N ALA A 78 11.89 -3.16 -20.50
CA ALA A 78 12.62 -2.05 -19.89
C ALA A 78 14.12 -2.37 -19.73
N GLU A 79 14.47 -3.67 -19.66
CA GLU A 79 15.86 -4.14 -19.64
C GLU A 79 16.68 -3.69 -20.87
N LYS A 80 16.00 -3.46 -22.00
CA LYS A 80 16.63 -3.05 -23.27
C LYS A 80 16.90 -1.54 -23.34
N SER A 81 16.26 -0.78 -22.46
CA SER A 81 16.47 0.66 -22.30
C SER A 81 17.12 0.97 -20.95
N GLU A 82 17.82 -0.01 -20.38
CA GLU A 82 18.45 0.10 -19.07
C GLU A 82 19.35 1.31 -19.00
N SER A 83 18.96 2.20 -18.11
CA SER A 83 19.81 3.23 -17.58
C SER A 83 20.00 2.86 -16.11
N PRO A 84 21.24 2.63 -15.65
CA PRO A 84 21.49 2.36 -14.24
C PRO A 84 21.01 3.50 -13.32
N LEU A 85 20.64 4.64 -13.89
CA LEU A 85 20.11 5.80 -13.19
C LEU A 85 18.57 5.78 -13.06
N ASP A 86 17.85 5.04 -13.91
CA ASP A 86 16.39 5.17 -14.06
C ASP A 86 15.64 3.86 -13.79
N TYR A 87 16.03 2.75 -14.43
CA TYR A 87 15.38 1.44 -14.29
C TYR A 87 16.33 0.29 -14.65
N THR A 88 16.17 -0.85 -13.99
CA THR A 88 16.95 -2.09 -14.19
C THR A 88 16.04 -3.30 -14.32
N SER A 89 16.48 -4.39 -14.96
CA SER A 89 15.77 -5.68 -15.03
C SER A 89 15.29 -6.22 -13.68
N ASP A 90 16.00 -5.84 -12.62
CA ASP A 90 15.68 -6.12 -11.21
C ASP A 90 14.36 -5.50 -10.72
N GLY A 91 13.83 -4.54 -11.47
CA GLY A 91 12.58 -3.86 -11.21
C GLY A 91 12.58 -2.90 -10.02
N LEU A 92 11.38 -2.37 -9.74
CA LEU A 92 11.10 -1.59 -8.55
C LEU A 92 10.78 -2.54 -7.40
N LYS A 93 11.58 -2.45 -6.33
CA LYS A 93 11.41 -3.22 -5.10
C LYS A 93 10.85 -2.29 -4.03
N VAL A 94 9.78 -2.71 -3.39
CA VAL A 94 9.14 -1.99 -2.28
C VAL A 94 9.15 -2.89 -1.06
N LYS A 95 9.48 -2.31 0.09
CA LYS A 95 9.28 -2.92 1.41
C LYS A 95 8.46 -1.98 2.25
N GLY A 96 7.34 -2.43 2.77
CA GLY A 96 6.46 -1.59 3.57
C GLY A 96 5.93 -2.27 4.81
N HIS A 97 5.41 -1.44 5.70
CA HIS A 97 4.81 -1.82 6.96
C HIS A 97 3.50 -1.05 7.15
N VAL A 98 2.47 -1.76 7.60
CA VAL A 98 1.18 -1.19 7.99
C VAL A 98 1.20 -0.91 9.49
N ASP A 99 1.38 0.35 9.85
CA ASP A 99 1.40 0.80 11.25
C ASP A 99 0.05 0.57 11.94
N MET A 100 -1.04 0.84 11.21
CA MET A 100 -2.41 0.66 11.71
C MET A 100 -3.30 0.05 10.64
N ILE A 101 -4.15 -0.89 11.04
CA ILE A 101 -5.28 -1.35 10.24
C ILE A 101 -6.48 -1.56 11.17
N LYS A 102 -7.63 -1.02 10.80
CA LYS A 102 -8.88 -1.19 11.52
C LYS A 102 -9.98 -1.55 10.55
N VAL A 103 -10.38 -2.82 10.64
CA VAL A 103 -11.50 -3.38 9.87
C VAL A 103 -12.81 -2.94 10.51
N THR A 104 -13.62 -2.19 9.74
CA THR A 104 -14.95 -1.74 10.17
C THR A 104 -16.04 -2.70 9.68
N PRO A 105 -17.26 -2.69 10.26
CA PRO A 105 -18.38 -3.44 9.70
C PRO A 105 -18.64 -3.13 8.21
N GLN A 106 -18.42 -1.89 7.78
CA GLN A 106 -18.49 -1.47 6.39
C GLN A 106 -17.44 -2.17 5.54
N THR A 107 -16.19 -2.24 6.02
CA THR A 107 -15.12 -3.01 5.36
C THR A 107 -15.55 -4.46 5.13
N ILE A 108 -16.09 -5.11 6.17
CA ILE A 108 -16.55 -6.50 6.11
C ILE A 108 -17.72 -6.67 5.13
N ASN A 109 -18.68 -5.74 5.13
CA ASN A 109 -19.81 -5.75 4.19
C ASN A 109 -19.33 -5.71 2.73
N TYR A 110 -18.40 -4.81 2.40
CA TYR A 110 -17.85 -4.72 1.05
C TYR A 110 -17.06 -5.98 0.67
N LEU A 111 -16.22 -6.49 1.57
CA LEU A 111 -15.40 -7.69 1.28
C LEU A 111 -16.24 -8.96 1.13
N LEU A 112 -17.14 -9.25 2.08
CA LEU A 112 -17.81 -10.55 2.17
C LEU A 112 -19.15 -10.59 1.41
N LEU A 113 -19.94 -9.53 1.51
CA LEU A 113 -21.30 -9.52 0.94
C LEU A 113 -21.29 -8.99 -0.49
N GLN A 114 -20.56 -7.89 -0.75
CA GLN A 114 -20.53 -7.27 -2.07
C GLN A 114 -19.38 -7.78 -2.94
N LYS A 115 -18.38 -8.46 -2.35
CA LYS A 115 -17.16 -8.90 -3.02
C LYS A 115 -16.42 -7.76 -3.75
N ASP A 116 -16.56 -6.55 -3.23
CA ASP A 116 -15.96 -5.33 -3.76
C ASP A 116 -14.71 -4.97 -2.95
N THR A 117 -13.57 -5.49 -3.41
CA THR A 117 -12.28 -5.28 -2.76
C THR A 117 -11.79 -3.83 -2.87
N LYS A 118 -12.15 -3.12 -3.96
CA LYS A 118 -11.72 -1.72 -4.17
C LYS A 118 -12.43 -0.83 -3.17
N THR A 119 -13.75 -0.89 -3.12
CA THR A 119 -14.53 -0.07 -2.18
C THR A 119 -14.20 -0.44 -0.74
N ALA A 120 -13.98 -1.73 -0.45
CA ALA A 120 -13.49 -2.15 0.86
C ALA A 120 -12.17 -1.48 1.25
N MET A 121 -11.18 -1.42 0.35
CA MET A 121 -9.89 -0.77 0.60
C MET A 121 -10.07 0.70 0.99
N PHE A 122 -10.89 1.45 0.24
CA PHE A 122 -11.16 2.87 0.53
C PHE A 122 -11.95 3.09 1.82
N ASN A 123 -12.74 2.12 2.28
CA ASN A 123 -13.50 2.21 3.53
C ASN A 123 -12.76 1.61 4.75
N THR A 124 -11.57 1.04 4.54
CA THR A 124 -10.74 0.49 5.62
C THR A 124 -9.85 1.59 6.17
N ILE A 125 -9.87 1.78 7.48
CA ILE A 125 -8.92 2.69 8.13
C ILE A 125 -7.56 1.97 8.17
N LEU A 126 -6.55 2.55 7.53
CA LEU A 126 -5.21 1.99 7.51
C LEU A 126 -4.15 3.09 7.35
N SER A 127 -2.99 2.90 7.96
CA SER A 127 -1.84 3.77 7.75
C SER A 127 -0.56 2.96 7.74
N GLY A 128 0.47 3.50 7.12
CA GLY A 128 1.73 2.81 7.00
C GLY A 128 2.79 3.60 6.27
N ASN A 129 3.90 2.91 6.03
CA ASN A 129 5.05 3.45 5.36
C ASN A 129 5.66 2.41 4.42
N MET A 130 6.38 2.88 3.41
CA MET A 130 7.09 2.03 2.48
C MET A 130 8.38 2.67 2.00
N ASN A 131 9.41 1.83 1.84
CA ASN A 131 10.67 2.15 1.20
C ASN A 131 10.70 1.53 -0.19
N MET A 132 11.18 2.29 -1.15
CA MET A 132 11.23 1.95 -2.56
C MET A 132 12.68 1.99 -3.03
N THR A 133 13.09 1.03 -3.83
CA THR A 133 14.41 1.00 -4.47
C THR A 133 14.24 0.54 -5.90
N CYS A 134 14.83 1.28 -6.83
CA CYS A 134 14.90 0.89 -8.23
C CYS A 134 16.19 1.45 -8.82
N ALA A 135 16.97 0.60 -9.48
CA ALA A 135 18.25 0.99 -10.05
C ALA A 135 19.12 1.77 -9.04
N ALA A 136 19.59 2.97 -9.39
CA ALA A 136 20.39 3.83 -8.53
C ALA A 136 19.59 4.86 -7.71
N TRP A 137 18.25 4.75 -7.65
CA TRP A 137 17.43 5.64 -6.82
C TRP A 137 16.68 4.90 -5.72
N ASN A 138 16.44 5.63 -4.63
CA ASN A 138 15.66 5.17 -3.50
C ASN A 138 14.52 6.14 -3.24
N GLY A 139 13.45 5.68 -2.60
CA GLY A 139 12.36 6.53 -2.19
C GLY A 139 11.70 6.04 -0.93
N THR A 140 10.91 6.91 -0.33
CA THR A 140 10.07 6.62 0.82
C THR A 140 8.68 7.14 0.56
N SER A 141 7.68 6.52 1.18
CA SER A 141 6.32 7.03 1.19
C SER A 141 5.65 6.70 2.51
N GLN A 142 4.80 7.60 2.95
CA GLN A 142 3.85 7.37 4.04
C GLN A 142 2.45 7.47 3.47
N PHE A 143 1.55 6.63 3.95
CA PHE A 143 0.16 6.62 3.50
C PHE A 143 -0.80 6.51 4.69
N GLU A 144 -1.96 7.10 4.53
CA GLU A 144 -3.06 7.06 5.49
C GLU A 144 -4.39 7.08 4.76
N ASN A 145 -5.25 6.12 5.09
CA ASN A 145 -6.66 6.12 4.77
C ASN A 145 -7.45 6.19 6.08
N ASN A 146 -8.25 7.23 6.25
CA ASN A 146 -9.13 7.37 7.42
C ASN A 146 -10.54 6.79 7.20
N GLY A 147 -10.74 6.01 6.13
CA GLY A 147 -12.02 5.42 5.74
C GLY A 147 -12.87 6.33 4.84
N ALA A 148 -12.37 7.52 4.50
CA ALA A 148 -13.01 8.45 3.57
C ALA A 148 -12.00 9.05 2.58
N ASN A 149 -10.81 9.44 3.07
CA ASN A 149 -9.75 10.01 2.28
C ASN A 149 -8.51 9.12 2.37
N PHE A 150 -7.96 8.75 1.22
CA PHE A 150 -6.70 8.04 1.13
C PHE A 150 -5.63 9.02 0.64
N ASN A 151 -4.72 9.40 1.52
CA ASN A 151 -3.65 10.35 1.23
C ASN A 151 -2.28 9.72 1.49
N GLY A 152 -1.24 10.33 0.93
CA GLY A 152 0.11 9.98 1.28
C GLY A 152 1.11 11.04 0.86
N THR A 153 2.33 10.86 1.32
CA THR A 153 3.49 11.68 0.97
C THR A 153 4.56 10.78 0.38
N PHE A 154 5.46 11.36 -0.41
CA PHE A 154 6.59 10.62 -0.93
C PHE A 154 7.83 11.51 -1.07
N PHE A 155 8.98 10.85 -1.02
CA PHE A 155 10.26 11.40 -1.40
C PHE A 155 10.99 10.40 -2.29
N ILE A 156 11.56 10.86 -3.39
CA ILE A 156 12.41 10.05 -4.27
C ILE A 156 13.76 10.74 -4.37
N ASN A 157 14.78 10.03 -3.92
CA ASN A 157 16.18 10.38 -3.97
C ASN A 157 16.80 9.78 -5.25
N GLY A 158 16.78 10.54 -6.34
CA GLY A 158 17.36 10.11 -7.61
C GLY A 158 18.85 10.38 -7.70
N VAL A 159 19.49 9.94 -8.78
CA VAL A 159 20.92 10.21 -8.95
C VAL A 159 21.19 11.68 -9.30
N VAL A 160 20.34 12.27 -10.14
CA VAL A 160 20.51 13.64 -10.67
C VAL A 160 19.41 14.59 -10.19
N THR A 161 18.21 14.05 -10.00
CA THR A 161 16.99 14.79 -9.68
C THR A 161 16.37 14.15 -8.44
N ASP A 162 15.80 14.98 -7.58
CA ASP A 162 14.98 14.53 -6.46
C ASP A 162 13.53 14.97 -6.68
N TRP A 163 12.62 14.23 -6.05
CA TRP A 163 11.20 14.52 -6.07
C TRP A 163 10.64 14.43 -4.65
N GLU A 164 9.71 15.33 -4.32
CA GLU A 164 8.95 15.25 -3.06
C GLU A 164 7.54 15.76 -3.29
N GLY A 165 6.56 15.17 -2.64
CA GLY A 165 5.19 15.62 -2.81
C GLY A 165 4.18 14.82 -2.03
N ASN A 166 2.92 15.14 -2.32
CA ASN A 166 1.75 14.49 -1.74
C ASN A 166 0.93 13.86 -2.85
N TYR A 167 0.22 12.78 -2.52
CA TYR A 167 -0.76 12.17 -3.39
C TYR A 167 -2.06 11.89 -2.63
N THR A 168 -3.14 11.87 -3.39
CA THR A 168 -4.47 11.43 -2.93
C THR A 168 -4.96 10.35 -3.88
N LEU A 169 -5.52 9.29 -3.32
CA LEU A 169 -6.23 8.25 -4.05
C LEU A 169 -7.74 8.49 -3.89
N THR A 170 -8.47 8.44 -4.99
CA THR A 170 -9.94 8.45 -5.02
C THR A 170 -10.45 7.29 -5.87
N LEU A 171 -11.72 6.93 -5.67
CA LEU A 171 -12.41 5.97 -6.52
C LEU A 171 -13.40 6.74 -7.41
N GLU A 172 -13.13 6.81 -8.71
CA GLU A 172 -13.98 7.49 -9.70
C GLU A 172 -14.40 6.48 -10.75
N GLU A 173 -15.71 6.31 -10.94
CA GLU A 173 -16.29 5.40 -11.95
C GLU A 173 -15.69 3.96 -11.90
N GLY A 174 -15.35 3.48 -10.70
CA GLY A 174 -14.75 2.15 -10.47
C GLY A 174 -13.25 2.04 -10.77
N ARG A 175 -12.59 3.15 -11.13
CA ARG A 175 -11.13 3.25 -11.31
C ARG A 175 -10.50 3.96 -10.13
N ILE A 176 -9.25 3.61 -9.85
CA ILE A 176 -8.49 4.32 -8.82
C ILE A 176 -7.81 5.50 -9.51
N VAL A 177 -8.09 6.70 -9.04
CA VAL A 177 -7.47 7.93 -9.52
C VAL A 177 -6.44 8.38 -8.51
N ILE A 178 -5.23 8.64 -8.97
CA ILE A 178 -4.14 9.19 -8.16
C ILE A 178 -3.90 10.62 -8.61
N THR A 179 -4.17 11.56 -7.73
CA THR A 179 -3.83 12.97 -7.93
C THR A 179 -2.57 13.27 -7.14
N THR A 180 -1.59 13.92 -7.76
CA THR A 180 -0.28 14.18 -7.15
C THR A 180 0.15 15.63 -7.38
N ASP A 181 0.52 16.30 -6.29
CA ASP A 181 1.19 17.59 -6.29
C ASP A 181 2.61 17.40 -5.76
N TYR A 182 3.61 17.69 -6.59
CA TYR A 182 5.00 17.41 -6.25
C TYR A 182 5.98 18.42 -6.81
N PHE A 183 7.08 18.57 -6.10
CA PHE A 183 8.26 19.28 -6.57
C PHE A 183 9.25 18.30 -7.16
N TYR A 184 9.95 18.75 -8.20
CA TYR A 184 11.19 18.12 -8.65
C TYR A 184 12.29 19.16 -8.82
N TRP A 185 13.53 18.76 -8.58
CA TRP A 185 14.69 19.62 -8.76
C TRP A 185 15.95 18.82 -9.05
N SER A 186 16.88 19.43 -9.81
CA SER A 186 18.23 18.88 -9.91
C SER A 186 18.96 19.05 -8.59
N LYS A 187 19.68 18.01 -8.14
CA LYS A 187 20.59 18.08 -7.00
C LYS A 187 21.66 19.15 -7.12
N LYS A 188 22.06 19.49 -8.35
CA LYS A 188 23.06 20.55 -8.62
C LYS A 188 22.50 21.94 -8.36
N THR A 189 21.18 22.11 -8.42
CA THR A 189 20.50 23.40 -8.23
C THR A 189 19.23 23.25 -7.38
N PRO A 190 19.35 22.92 -6.08
CA PRO A 190 18.18 22.61 -5.23
C PRO A 190 17.20 23.78 -5.05
N LYS A 191 17.66 25.01 -5.28
CA LYS A 191 16.83 26.22 -5.19
C LYS A 191 15.80 26.34 -6.32
N ASN A 192 15.96 25.58 -7.40
CA ASN A 192 15.09 25.64 -8.58
C ASN A 192 14.01 24.54 -8.53
N LYS A 193 13.31 24.41 -7.39
CA LYS A 193 12.19 23.48 -7.27
C LYS A 193 11.06 23.90 -8.20
N LYS A 194 10.60 22.97 -9.03
CA LYS A 194 9.46 23.17 -9.93
C LYS A 194 8.28 22.37 -9.42
N LEU A 195 7.14 23.03 -9.23
CA LEU A 195 5.88 22.39 -8.86
C LEU A 195 5.22 21.80 -10.10
N LEU A 196 4.73 20.58 -9.98
CA LEU A 196 3.93 19.88 -10.97
C LEU A 196 2.68 19.31 -10.31
N HIS A 197 1.60 19.33 -11.09
CA HIS A 197 0.35 18.64 -10.80
C HIS A 197 0.20 17.50 -11.81
N SER A 198 -0.18 16.31 -11.37
CA SER A 198 -0.36 15.14 -12.24
C SER A 198 -1.53 14.28 -11.77
N VAL A 199 -2.24 13.68 -12.74
CA VAL A 199 -3.37 12.78 -12.49
C VAL A 199 -3.11 11.46 -13.23
N TYR A 200 -3.19 10.35 -12.51
CA TYR A 200 -2.99 9.00 -13.03
C TYR A 200 -4.24 8.15 -12.79
N TYR A 201 -4.56 7.28 -13.74
CA TYR A 201 -5.71 6.37 -13.66
C TYR A 201 -5.22 4.92 -13.63
N LEU A 202 -5.70 4.14 -12.67
CA LEU A 202 -5.42 2.71 -12.47
C LEU A 202 -6.69 1.85 -12.63
#